data_AF-A0A447TGR3-F1
#
_entry.id   AF-A0A447TGR3-F1
#
_cell.length_a   1.000
_cell.length_b   1.000
_cell.length_c   1.000
_cell.angle_alpha   90.00
_cell.angle_beta   90.00
_cell.angle_gamma   90.00
#
_symmetry.space_group_name_H-M   'P 1'
#
loop_
_entity.id
_entity.type
_entity.pdbx_description
1 polymer ?
#
loop_
_entity_poly.entity_id
_entity_poly.type
_entity_poly.pdbx_seq_one_letter_code
_entity_poly.pdbx_strand_id
1 'polypeptide(L)'
;MWMQKVVPALFMIPFFYYIYWEMGRRDKIARDMAKQWLETNHPGCVIKSMKSSKAHMPIVVVLSVYTPKNEDFEIKLKVGTVFGGIFSDKVEVVYVMKVKK
;
A
#
# COMPACT_ATOMS: atom_id res chain seq x y z
N MET A 1 -36.68 8.76 -23.78
CA MET A 1 -35.20 8.83 -23.96
C MET A 1 -34.41 8.94 -22.64
N TRP A 2 -34.87 8.37 -21.51
CA TRP A 2 -34.08 8.28 -20.26
C TRP A 2 -33.58 6.85 -19.97
N MET A 3 -34.30 5.82 -20.41
CA MET A 3 -33.91 4.41 -20.18
C MET A 3 -32.59 4.01 -20.86
N GLN A 4 -32.27 4.53 -22.05
CA GLN A 4 -31.03 4.19 -22.76
C GLN A 4 -29.75 4.72 -22.08
N LYS A 5 -29.85 5.67 -21.14
CA LYS A 5 -28.69 6.21 -20.40
C LYS A 5 -28.43 5.52 -19.06
N VAL A 6 -29.43 4.82 -18.50
CA VAL A 6 -29.32 4.21 -17.15
C VAL A 6 -28.73 2.80 -17.22
N VAL A 7 -29.01 2.06 -18.30
CA VAL A 7 -28.53 0.67 -18.50
C VAL A 7 -26.99 0.56 -18.55
N PRO A 8 -26.23 1.41 -19.27
CA PRO A 8 -24.77 1.28 -19.32
C PRO A 8 -24.11 1.50 -17.95
N ALA A 9 -24.68 2.39 -17.13
CA ALA A 9 -24.15 2.69 -15.80
C ALA A 9 -24.35 1.48 -14.86
N LEU A 10 -25.52 0.85 -14.86
CA LEU A 10 -25.81 -0.35 -14.07
C LEU A 10 -24.90 -1.53 -14.42
N PHE A 11 -24.54 -1.71 -15.70
CA PHE A 11 -23.60 -2.75 -16.13
C PHE A 11 -22.15 -2.48 -15.71
N MET A 12 -21.78 -1.22 -15.45
CA MET A 12 -20.43 -0.84 -15.01
C MET A 12 -20.27 -0.90 -13.48
N ILE A 13 -21.35 -0.85 -12.69
CA ILE A 13 -21.30 -0.95 -11.22
C ILE A 13 -20.55 -2.20 -10.72
N PRO A 14 -20.76 -3.42 -11.27
CA PRO A 14 -20.00 -4.60 -10.87
C PRO A 14 -18.50 -4.45 -11.13
N PHE A 15 -18.10 -3.80 -12.23
CA PHE A 15 -16.70 -3.55 -12.56
C PHE A 15 -16.06 -2.55 -11.60
N PHE A 16 -16.75 -1.45 -11.27
CA PHE A 16 -16.27 -0.50 -10.27
C PHE A 16 -16.13 -1.15 -8.89
N TYR A 17 -17.07 -2.01 -8.50
CA TYR A 17 -17.01 -2.75 -7.25
C TYR A 17 -15.81 -3.72 -7.22
N TYR A 18 -15.60 -4.45 -8.31
CA TYR A 18 -14.47 -5.37 -8.46
C TYR A 18 -13.13 -4.63 -8.37
N ILE A 19 -12.99 -3.50 -9.06
CA ILE A 19 -11.78 -2.66 -9.03
C ILE A 19 -11.54 -2.15 -7.61
N TYR A 20 -12.57 -1.63 -6.94
CA TYR A 20 -12.45 -1.14 -5.56
C TYR A 20 -12.04 -2.26 -4.59
N TRP A 21 -12.63 -3.45 -4.73
CA TRP A 21 -12.29 -4.62 -3.93
C TRP A 21 -10.85 -5.08 -4.16
N GLU A 22 -10.39 -5.14 -5.42
CA GLU A 22 -9.01 -5.44 -5.76
C GLU A 22 -8.03 -4.41 -5.20
N MET A 23 -8.34 -3.10 -5.26
CA MET A 23 -7.52 -2.07 -4.63
C MET A 23 -7.43 -2.26 -3.10
N GLY A 24 -8.55 -2.60 -2.45
CA GLY A 24 -8.59 -2.90 -1.02
C GLY A 24 -7.76 -4.14 -0.66
N ARG A 25 -7.86 -5.21 -1.45
CA ARG A 25 -7.10 -6.45 -1.26
C ARG A 25 -5.60 -6.20 -1.39
N ARG A 26 -5.17 -5.49 -2.43
CA ARG A 26 -3.76 -5.17 -2.68
C ARG A 26 -3.19 -4.25 -1.61
N ASP A 27 -3.96 -3.28 -1.13
CA ASP A 27 -3.57 -2.41 -0.02
C ASP A 27 -3.28 -3.20 1.25
N LYS A 28 -4.15 -4.16 1.59
CA LYS A 28 -3.95 -5.04 2.74
C LYS A 28 -2.66 -5.85 2.59
N ILE A 29 -2.47 -6.49 1.44
CA ILE A 29 -1.26 -7.27 1.14
C ILE A 29 -0.01 -6.39 1.23
N ALA A 30 -0.04 -5.19 0.65
CA ALA A 30 1.10 -4.28 0.69
C ALA A 30 1.49 -3.87 2.12
N ARG A 31 0.50 -3.64 2.99
CA ARG A 31 0.71 -3.34 4.41
C ARG A 31 1.29 -4.53 5.18
N ASP A 32 0.75 -5.72 4.94
CA ASP A 32 1.23 -6.96 5.58
C ASP A 32 2.67 -7.26 5.16
N MET A 33 3.00 -7.10 3.88
CA MET A 33 4.36 -7.22 3.37
C MET A 33 5.31 -6.16 3.94
N ALA A 34 4.87 -4.90 4.04
CA ALA A 34 5.65 -3.83 4.64
C ALA A 34 5.97 -4.12 6.12
N LYS A 35 5.01 -4.69 6.85
CA LYS A 35 5.20 -5.15 8.23
C LYS A 35 6.20 -6.30 8.32
N GLN A 36 6.04 -7.34 7.49
CA GLN A 36 6.97 -8.47 7.44
C GLN A 36 8.39 -8.02 7.08
N TRP A 37 8.52 -7.08 6.14
CA TRP A 37 9.81 -6.51 5.77
C TRP A 37 10.47 -5.79 6.95
N LEU A 38 9.69 -5.01 7.72
CA LEU A 38 10.19 -4.31 8.91
C LEU A 38 10.65 -5.30 9.99
N GLU A 39 9.85 -6.33 10.28
CA GLU A 39 10.17 -7.36 11.28
C GLU A 39 11.42 -8.15 10.89
N THR A 40 11.62 -8.40 9.60
CA THR A 40 12.78 -9.14 9.06
C THR A 40 14.06 -8.30 9.06
N ASN A 41 13.99 -7.04 8.63
CA ASN A 41 15.20 -6.20 8.43
C ASN A 41 15.55 -5.35 9.65
N HIS A 42 14.57 -4.99 10.47
CA HIS A 42 14.75 -4.11 11.63
C HIS A 42 14.02 -4.68 12.86
N PRO A 43 14.46 -5.86 13.37
CA PRO A 43 13.85 -6.47 14.53
C PRO A 43 13.91 -5.54 15.75
N GLY A 44 12.79 -5.40 16.44
CA GLY A 44 12.66 -4.51 17.60
C GLY A 44 12.21 -3.08 17.29
N CYS A 45 12.06 -2.69 16.02
CA CYS A 45 11.35 -1.47 15.66
C CYS A 45 9.84 -1.64 15.83
N VAL A 46 9.18 -0.64 16.42
CA VAL A 46 7.72 -0.67 16.61
C VAL A 46 7.05 0.32 15.67
N ILE A 47 5.96 -0.12 15.03
CA ILE A 47 5.20 0.72 14.10
C ILE A 47 4.33 1.70 14.90
N LYS A 48 4.60 3.00 14.75
CA LYS A 48 3.77 4.09 15.29
C LYS A 48 2.59 4.38 14.39
N SER A 49 2.84 4.43 13.08
CA SER A 49 1.80 4.67 12.08
C SER A 49 2.16 4.00 10.76
N MET A 50 1.14 3.63 10.00
CA MET A 50 1.29 3.05 8.66
C MET A 50 0.29 3.73 7.74
N LYS A 51 0.79 4.40 6.71
CA LYS A 51 -0.01 5.01 5.66
C LYS A 51 0.28 4.29 4.35
N SER A 52 -0.73 4.13 3.52
CA SER A 52 -0.58 3.52 2.21
C SER A 52 -1.32 4.36 1.17
N SER A 53 -0.72 4.50 0.00
CA SER A 53 -1.33 5.17 -1.14
C SER A 53 -1.78 4.14 -2.16
N LYS A 54 -3.11 4.05 -2.35
CA LYS A 54 -3.76 3.17 -3.32
C LYS A 54 -3.86 3.78 -4.73
N ALA A 55 -3.53 5.07 -4.85
CA ALA A 55 -3.70 5.84 -6.08
C ALA A 55 -2.70 5.45 -7.18
N HIS A 56 -1.61 4.77 -6.81
CA HIS A 56 -0.54 4.40 -7.73
C HIS A 56 -0.19 2.92 -7.58
N MET A 57 0.19 2.30 -8.71
CA MET A 57 0.91 1.05 -8.73
C MET A 57 2.35 1.34 -9.16
N PRO A 58 3.39 0.88 -8.43
CA PRO A 58 3.37 0.10 -7.18
C PRO A 58 2.71 0.82 -6.00
N ILE A 59 2.12 0.06 -5.06
CA ILE A 59 1.50 0.64 -3.85
C ILE A 59 2.60 1.18 -2.97
N VAL A 60 2.47 2.44 -2.57
CA VAL A 60 3.45 3.10 -1.71
C VAL A 60 2.98 2.99 -0.27
N VAL A 61 3.80 2.38 0.60
CA VAL A 61 3.57 2.28 2.04
C VAL A 61 4.60 3.14 2.77
N VAL A 62 4.14 4.05 3.62
CA VAL A 62 4.98 4.86 4.49
C VAL A 62 4.75 4.38 5.92
N LEU A 63 5.81 3.86 6.53
CA LEU A 63 5.86 3.42 7.91
C LEU A 63 6.53 4.51 8.74
N SER A 64 5.87 4.97 9.80
CA SER A 64 6.54 5.69 10.87
C SER A 64 6.81 4.70 11.98
N VAL A 65 8.08 4.48 12.31
CA VAL A 65 8.52 3.50 13.30
C VAL A 65 9.34 4.20 14.39
N TYR A 66 9.25 3.70 15.61
CA TYR A 66 10.11 4.14 16.70
C TYR A 66 10.99 2.98 17.16
N THR A 67 12.23 3.30 17.51
CA THR A 67 13.17 2.33 18.06
C THR A 67 13.09 2.29 19.59
N PRO A 68 13.58 1.21 20.22
CA PRO A 68 13.69 1.13 21.69
C PRO A 68 14.55 2.24 22.30
N LYS A 69 15.41 2.88 21.49
CA LYS A 69 16.23 4.03 21.87
C LYS A 69 15.50 5.37 21.70
N ASN A 70 14.17 5.34 21.53
CA ASN A 70 13.31 6.50 21.38
C ASN A 70 13.61 7.36 20.13
N GLU A 71 14.20 6.75 19.10
CA GLU A 71 14.42 7.42 17.82
C GLU A 71 13.29 7.12 16.85
N ASP A 72 12.71 8.18 16.28
CA ASP A 72 11.66 8.10 15.26
C ASP A 72 12.29 8.01 13.86
N PHE A 73 11.81 7.06 13.06
CA PHE A 73 12.19 6.88 11.65
C PHE A 73 10.94 6.85 10.78
N GLU A 74 11.11 7.33 9.56
CA GLU A 74 10.14 7.17 8.48
C GLU A 74 10.76 6.29 7.39
N ILE A 75 10.05 5.22 7.04
CA ILE A 75 10.45 4.25 6.04
C ILE A 75 9.39 4.26 4.95
N LYS A 76 9.80 4.57 3.72
CA LYS A 76 8.92 4.52 2.56
C LYS A 76 9.28 3.32 1.69
N LEU A 77 8.30 2.46 1.49
CA LEU A 77 8.38 1.25 0.69
C LEU A 77 7.44 1.37 -0.51
N LYS A 78 7.89 0.87 -1.66
CA LYS A 78 7.03 0.54 -2.80
C LYS A 78 6.82 -0.95 -2.78
N VAL A 79 5.58 -1.39 -2.67
CA VAL A 79 5.20 -2.79 -2.61
C VAL A 79 4.32 -3.10 -3.80
N GLY A 80 4.67 -4.18 -4.52
CA GLY A 80 3.91 -4.60 -5.69
C GLY A 80 4.45 -4.02 -6.98
N THR A 81 5.40 -4.68 -7.65
CA THR A 81 5.81 -4.22 -9.00
C THR A 81 4.79 -4.66 -10.05
N VAL A 82 4.52 -3.79 -11.04
CA VAL A 82 3.70 -4.15 -12.20
C VAL A 82 4.63 -4.35 -13.39
N PHE A 83 4.84 -5.61 -13.76
CA PHE A 83 5.42 -5.98 -15.06
C PHE A 83 4.36 -6.79 -15.80
N GLY A 84 3.84 -6.26 -16.91
CA GLY A 84 2.82 -6.95 -17.71
C GLY A 84 1.45 -7.15 -17.03
N GLY A 85 1.11 -6.34 -16.02
CA GLY A 85 -0.21 -6.39 -15.36
C GLY A 85 -0.32 -7.32 -14.14
N ILE A 86 0.76 -8.03 -13.78
CA ILE A 86 0.81 -8.91 -12.60
C ILE A 86 1.37 -8.12 -11.41
N PHE A 87 0.66 -8.13 -10.28
CA PHE A 87 1.15 -7.58 -9.01
C PHE A 87 2.18 -8.56 -8.44
N SER A 88 3.47 -8.21 -8.52
CA SER A 88 4.55 -9.03 -7.99
C SER A 88 4.89 -8.63 -6.58
N ASP A 89 5.07 -9.61 -5.68
CA ASP A 89 5.41 -9.48 -4.26
C ASP A 89 6.83 -8.94 -3.98
N LYS A 90 7.29 -7.98 -4.78
CA LYS A 90 8.54 -7.26 -4.57
C LYS A 90 8.32 -6.05 -3.67
N VAL A 91 9.22 -5.86 -2.71
CA VAL A 91 9.33 -4.68 -1.86
C VAL A 91 10.58 -3.92 -2.27
N GLU A 92 10.42 -2.67 -2.67
CA GLU A 92 11.50 -1.75 -2.98
C GLU A 92 11.54 -0.64 -1.91
N VAL A 93 12.70 -0.46 -1.27
CA VAL A 93 12.90 0.59 -0.29
C VAL A 93 13.17 1.90 -1.02
N VAL A 94 12.29 2.88 -0.85
CA VAL A 94 12.48 4.21 -1.45
C VAL A 94 13.41 5.04 -0.58
N TYR A 95 13.16 5.07 0.73
CA TYR A 95 14.05 5.68 1.70
C TYR A 95 13.80 5.15 3.11
N VAL A 96 14.83 5.31 3.94
CA VAL A 96 14.76 5.22 5.39
C VAL A 96 15.37 6.51 5.92
N MET A 97 14.59 7.31 6.64
CA MET A 97 15.02 8.61 7.14
C MET A 97 14.73 8.75 8.62
N LYS A 98 15.70 9.26 9.38
CA LYS A 98 15.48 9.63 10.78
C LYS A 98 14.66 10.92 10.84
N VAL A 99 13.55 10.89 11.56
CA VAL A 99 12.74 12.08 11.81
C VAL A 99 13.43 12.84 12.95
N LYS A 100 14.13 13.92 12.61
CA LYS A 100 14.62 14.86 13.63
C LYS A 100 13.41 15.61 14.19
N LYS A 101 13.20 15.48 15.49
CA LYS A 101 12.34 16.38 16.25
C LYS A 101 12.93 17.79 16.25
#